data_AF-A0A3Q9J2K9-F1
#
_entry.id   AF-A0A3Q9J2K9-F1
#
_cell.length_a   1.000
_cell.length_b   1.000
_cell.length_c   1.000
_cell.angle_alpha   90.00
_cell.angle_beta   90.00
_cell.angle_gamma   90.00
#
_symmetry.space_group_name_H-M   'P 1'
#
loop_
_entity.id
_entity.type
_entity.pdbx_description
1 polymer ?
#
loop_
_entity_poly.entity_id
_entity_poly.type
_entity_poly.pdbx_seq_one_letter_code
_entity_poly.pdbx_strand_id
1 'polypeptide(L)'
;MIVRAVAQGDPDPEGRGRVRVEIPNQGVTMWADRVFPLTPFGDVEVPGGAAVWVGFEGDDGASPVVLGLVDPLPRSAARTLQVERMGDAWDQGHAAGSQDGAQSSDTPNPYR
;
A
#
# COMPACT_ATOMS: atom_id res chain seq x y z
N MET A 1 -17.61 8.02 13.91
CA MET A 1 -17.28 9.45 13.64
C MET A 1 -16.33 9.57 12.44
N ILE A 2 -16.32 10.68 11.67
CA ILE A 2 -15.33 10.90 10.58
C ILE A 2 -14.56 12.21 10.84
N VAL A 3 -13.24 12.18 10.71
CA VAL A 3 -12.35 13.32 10.92
C VAL A 3 -11.27 13.41 9.85
N ARG A 4 -10.68 14.60 9.71
CA ARG A 4 -9.48 14.82 8.88
C ARG A 4 -8.22 14.55 9.71
N ALA A 5 -7.25 13.86 9.11
CA ALA A 5 -5.96 13.52 9.72
C ALA A 5 -4.82 13.70 8.72
N VAL A 6 -3.58 13.59 9.20
CA VAL A 6 -2.35 13.72 8.39
C VAL A 6 -1.54 12.42 8.47
N ALA A 7 -1.21 11.84 7.32
CA ALA A 7 -0.35 10.66 7.26
C ALA A 7 1.11 11.02 7.58
N GLN A 8 1.82 10.17 8.33
CA GLN A 8 3.20 10.45 8.75
C GLN A 8 4.25 9.82 7.81
N GLY A 9 3.86 8.89 6.94
CA GLY A 9 4.76 8.26 5.96
C GLY A 9 5.72 7.22 6.55
N ASP A 10 5.51 6.81 7.80
CA ASP A 10 6.27 5.73 8.43
C ASP A 10 5.88 4.36 7.83
N PRO A 11 6.85 3.45 7.59
CA PRO A 11 6.55 2.10 7.14
C PRO A 11 5.85 1.32 8.26
N ASP A 12 4.80 0.56 7.91
CA ASP A 12 4.08 -0.27 8.88
C ASP A 12 4.99 -1.40 9.41
N PRO A 13 5.33 -1.42 10.71
CA PRO A 13 6.22 -2.42 11.28
C PRO A 13 5.66 -3.85 11.22
N GLU A 14 4.33 -3.99 11.09
CA GLU A 14 3.69 -5.30 10.95
C GLU A 14 3.52 -5.72 9.49
N GLY A 15 3.88 -4.86 8.52
CA GLY A 15 3.74 -5.17 7.09
C GLY A 15 2.30 -5.40 6.62
N ARG A 16 1.31 -4.90 7.37
CA ARG A 16 -0.13 -5.07 7.08
C ARG A 16 -0.70 -3.96 6.20
N GLY A 17 0.12 -2.99 5.81
CA GLY A 17 -0.28 -1.85 4.99
C GLY A 17 -1.05 -0.77 5.75
N ARG A 18 -0.93 -0.72 7.09
CA ARG A 18 -1.53 0.35 7.89
C ARG A 18 -0.85 1.68 7.63
N VAL A 19 -1.57 2.78 7.89
CA VAL A 19 -1.04 4.14 7.77
C VAL A 19 -0.96 4.75 9.16
N ARG A 20 0.20 5.29 9.51
CA ARG A 20 0.33 6.08 10.73
C ARG A 20 -0.27 7.47 10.49
N VAL A 21 -1.31 7.80 11.24
CA VAL A 21 -2.04 9.06 11.10
C VAL A 21 -1.97 9.88 12.38
N GLU A 22 -1.79 11.18 12.23
CA GLU A 22 -1.93 12.18 13.28
C GLU A 22 -3.31 12.82 13.17
N ILE A 23 -4.06 12.82 14.27
CA ILE A 23 -5.43 13.35 14.35
C ILE A 23 -5.37 14.67 15.12
N PRO A 24 -5.35 15.84 14.44
CA PRO A 24 -4.97 17.11 15.06
C PRO A 24 -5.87 17.50 16.23
N ASN A 25 -7.18 17.28 16.10
CA ASN A 25 -8.15 17.66 17.12
C ASN A 25 -8.07 16.81 18.40
N GLN A 26 -7.36 15.68 18.35
CA GLN A 26 -7.16 14.77 19.47
C GLN A 26 -5.71 14.77 19.98
N GLY A 27 -4.77 15.32 19.20
CA GLY A 27 -3.34 15.33 19.55
C GLY A 27 -2.75 13.91 19.66
N VAL A 28 -3.33 12.94 18.96
CA VAL A 28 -2.91 11.53 18.98
C VAL A 28 -2.39 11.10 17.62
N THR A 29 -1.40 10.21 17.66
CA THR A 29 -0.84 9.55 16.49
C THR A 29 -0.96 8.05 16.66
N MET A 30 -1.58 7.38 15.69
CA MET A 30 -1.88 5.94 15.78
C MET A 30 -1.88 5.29 14.39
N TRP A 31 -1.77 3.96 14.38
CA TRP A 31 -1.88 3.17 13.17
C TRP A 31 -3.36 2.97 12.82
N ALA A 32 -3.72 3.29 11.58
CA ALA A 32 -5.06 3.08 11.04
C ALA A 32 -5.01 2.02 9.94
N ASP A 33 -5.94 1.08 10.00
CA ASP A 33 -6.20 0.16 8.88
C ASP A 33 -6.73 0.95 7.68
N ARG A 34 -6.54 0.41 6.48
CA ARG A 34 -7.02 1.04 5.25
C ARG A 34 -8.19 0.26 4.68
N VAL A 35 -9.21 0.97 4.21
CA VAL A 35 -10.19 0.38 3.31
C VAL A 35 -9.59 0.35 1.91
N PHE A 36 -9.30 -0.85 1.41
CA PHE A 36 -8.96 -1.03 0.00
C PHE A 36 -10.25 -1.04 -0.83
N PRO A 37 -10.25 -0.51 -2.07
CA PRO A 37 -11.31 -0.85 -3.01
C PRO A 37 -11.37 -2.38 -3.17
N LEU A 38 -12.57 -2.93 -3.41
CA LEU A 38 -12.82 -4.38 -3.60
C LEU A 38 -12.00 -5.03 -4.74
N THR A 39 -11.36 -4.23 -5.58
CA THR A 39 -10.45 -4.67 -6.65
C THR A 39 -9.00 -4.70 -6.19
N PRO A 40 -8.13 -5.57 -6.75
CA PRO A 40 -6.82 -5.96 -6.19
C PRO A 40 -5.73 -4.88 -6.28
N PHE A 41 -6.12 -3.62 -6.29
CA PHE A 41 -5.29 -2.47 -6.58
C PHE A 41 -4.79 -1.81 -5.28
N GLY A 42 -4.29 -2.65 -4.37
CA GLY A 42 -4.06 -2.33 -2.95
C GLY A 42 -2.88 -1.40 -2.67
N ASP A 43 -1.90 -1.30 -3.57
CA ASP A 43 -0.59 -0.78 -3.16
C ASP A 43 -0.37 0.70 -3.46
N VAL A 44 -1.41 1.53 -3.53
CA VAL A 44 -1.19 2.99 -3.58
C VAL A 44 -0.72 3.42 -2.20
N GLU A 45 0.56 3.69 -2.06
CA GLU A 45 1.15 4.19 -0.82
C GLU A 45 0.58 5.57 -0.50
N VAL A 46 0.21 5.79 0.77
CA VAL A 46 -0.24 7.11 1.22
C VAL A 46 1.00 7.92 1.58
N PRO A 47 1.33 9.00 0.85
CA PRO A 47 2.53 9.77 1.13
C PRO A 47 2.50 10.39 2.53
N GLY A 48 3.66 10.47 3.19
CA GLY A 48 3.81 11.30 4.38
C GLY A 48 3.44 12.76 4.09
N GLY A 49 2.74 13.39 5.02
CA GLY A 49 2.16 14.72 4.90
C GLY A 49 0.81 14.77 4.17
N ALA A 50 0.34 13.68 3.56
CA ALA A 50 -0.95 13.67 2.88
C ALA A 50 -2.12 13.82 3.87
N ALA A 51 -3.11 14.62 3.49
CA ALA A 51 -4.35 14.73 4.23
C ALA A 51 -5.28 13.55 3.90
N VAL A 52 -5.82 12.89 4.93
CA VAL A 52 -6.72 11.73 4.80
C VAL A 52 -8.02 11.93 5.59
N TRP A 53 -9.06 11.22 5.16
CA TRP A 53 -10.28 11.02 5.93
C TRP A 53 -10.18 9.74 6.74
N VAL A 54 -10.39 9.86 8.05
CA VAL A 54 -10.37 8.75 9.01
C VAL A 54 -11.76 8.58 9.60
N GLY A 55 -12.27 7.35 9.55
CA GLY A 55 -13.46 6.92 10.26
C GLY A 55 -13.11 6.20 11.55
N PHE A 56 -14.00 6.27 12.53
CA PHE A 56 -13.98 5.45 13.74
C PHE A 56 -15.23 4.59 13.75
N GLU A 57 -15.06 3.30 14.00
CA GLU A 57 -16.17 2.36 14.14
C GLU A 57 -16.90 2.60 15.47
N GLY A 58 -18.18 3.01 15.38
CA GLY A 58 -18.94 3.46 16.55
C GLY A 58 -18.33 4.69 17.24
N ASP A 59 -18.26 4.62 18.57
CA ASP A 59 -17.64 5.62 19.45
C ASP A 59 -16.25 5.20 19.94
N ASP A 60 -15.67 4.14 19.35
CA ASP A 60 -14.31 3.70 19.72
C ASP A 60 -13.25 4.56 19.03
N GLY A 61 -12.72 5.52 19.79
CA GLY A 61 -11.60 6.38 19.38
C GLY A 61 -10.25 5.65 19.24
N ALA A 62 -10.14 4.37 19.63
CA ALA A 62 -8.90 3.60 19.55
C ALA A 62 -8.74 2.83 18.22
N SER A 63 -9.80 2.73 17.43
CA SER A 63 -9.83 1.90 16.22
C SER A 63 -10.09 2.73 14.95
N PRO A 64 -9.12 3.54 14.48
CA PRO A 64 -9.28 4.35 13.29
C PRO A 64 -9.12 3.54 11.99
N VAL A 65 -9.87 3.95 10.97
CA VAL A 65 -9.80 3.39 9.62
C VAL A 65 -9.65 4.51 8.61
N VAL A 66 -8.63 4.44 7.76
CA VAL A 66 -8.43 5.35 6.63
C VAL A 66 -9.43 5.01 5.53
N LEU A 67 -10.28 5.97 5.21
CA LEU A 67 -11.30 5.87 4.17
C LEU A 67 -10.79 6.34 2.80
N GLY A 68 -9.82 7.26 2.79
CA GLY A 68 -9.21 7.77 1.56
C GLY A 68 -8.46 9.10 1.75
N LEU A 69 -7.85 9.58 0.66
CA LEU A 69 -7.21 10.89 0.60
C LEU A 69 -8.27 12.00 0.56
N VAL A 70 -7.98 13.14 1.21
CA VAL A 70 -8.80 14.36 1.08
C VAL A 70 -8.72 14.90 -0.34
N ASP A 71 -7.51 14.95 -0.89
CA ASP A 71 -7.21 15.39 -2.25
C ASP A 71 -6.74 14.18 -3.06
N PRO A 72 -7.65 13.38 -3.64
CA PRO A 72 -7.27 12.21 -4.40
C PRO A 72 -6.59 12.61 -5.71
N LEU A 73 -5.61 11.80 -6.13
CA LEU A 73 -5.03 11.92 -7.46
C LEU A 73 -6.12 11.76 -8.53
N PRO A 74 -6.00 12.46 -9.67
CA PRO A 74 -6.82 12.17 -10.84
C PRO A 74 -6.74 10.68 -11.18
N ARG A 75 -7.89 10.04 -11.50
CA ARG A 75 -7.95 8.60 -11.78
C ARG A 75 -6.97 8.15 -12.86
N SER A 76 -6.72 8.99 -13.86
CA SER A 76 -5.72 8.73 -14.91
C SER A 76 -4.31 8.62 -14.33
N ALA A 77 -3.90 9.58 -13.50
CA ALA A 77 -2.59 9.58 -12.85
C ALA A 77 -2.44 8.39 -11.88
N ALA A 78 -3.48 8.10 -11.10
CA ALA A 78 -3.50 6.94 -10.21
C ALA A 78 -3.33 5.62 -10.99
N ARG A 79 -4.00 5.49 -12.14
CA ARG A 79 -3.87 4.32 -13.02
C ARG A 79 -2.47 4.21 -13.64
N THR A 80 -1.86 5.32 -14.06
CA THR A 80 -0.50 5.30 -14.63
C THR A 80 0.52 4.80 -13.62
N LEU A 81 0.55 5.39 -12.42
CA LEU A 81 1.45 4.97 -11.33
C LEU A 81 1.29 3.49 -10.99
N GLN A 82 0.06 3.00 -11.07
CA GLN A 82 -0.24 1.61 -10.82
C GLN A 82 0.30 0.67 -11.90
N VAL A 83 0.16 1.04 -13.18
CA VAL A 83 0.70 0.24 -14.30
C VAL A 83 2.23 0.19 -14.20
N GLU A 84 2.86 1.31 -13.88
CA GLU A 84 4.31 1.39 -13.67
C GLU A 84 4.77 0.44 -12.56
N ARG A 85 4.13 0.48 -11.38
CA ARG A 85 4.46 -0.42 -10.26
C ARG A 85 4.27 -1.90 -10.59
N MET A 86 3.25 -2.23 -11.39
CA MET A 86 3.04 -3.61 -11.85
C MET A 86 4.16 -4.07 -12.79
N GLY A 87 4.63 -3.16 -13.65
CA GLY A 87 5.83 -3.37 -14.46
C GLY A 87 7.06 -3.60 -13.58
N ASP A 88 7.31 -2.73 -12.59
CA ASP A 88 8.45 -2.85 -11.69
C ASP A 88 8.45 -4.17 -10.90
N ALA A 89 7.28 -4.60 -10.40
CA ALA A 89 7.13 -5.87 -9.70
C ALA A 89 7.39 -7.07 -10.62
N TRP A 90 6.92 -7.00 -11.87
CA TRP A 90 7.18 -8.01 -12.89
C TRP A 90 8.68 -8.09 -13.22
N ASP A 91 9.34 -6.94 -13.40
CA ASP A 91 10.77 -6.85 -13.69
C ASP A 91 11.61 -7.35 -12.52
N GLN A 92 11.24 -7.04 -11.27
CA GLN A 92 11.89 -7.60 -10.08
C GLN A 92 11.76 -9.12 -10.00
N GLY A 93 10.57 -9.66 -10.30
CA GLY A 93 10.34 -11.11 -10.35
C GLY A 93 11.18 -11.80 -11.42
N HIS A 94 11.28 -11.20 -12.62
CA HIS A 94 12.13 -11.69 -13.69
C HIS A 94 13.63 -11.61 -13.35
N ALA A 95 14.06 -10.52 -12.73
CA ALA A 95 15.45 -10.37 -12.28
C ALA A 95 15.81 -11.41 -11.21
N ALA A 96 14.92 -11.69 -10.26
CA ALA A 96 15.11 -12.74 -9.25
C ALA A 96 15.21 -14.14 -9.88
N GLY A 97 14.37 -14.45 -10.87
CA GLY A 97 14.43 -15.74 -11.59
C GLY A 97 15.67 -15.90 -12.48
N SER A 98 16.33 -14.80 -12.87
CA SER A 98 17.57 -14.86 -13.68
C SER A 98 18.81 -15.28 -12.87
N GLN A 99 18.76 -15.19 -11.53
CA GLN A 99 19.88 -15.61 -10.67
C GLN A 99 19.91 -17.13 -10.45
N ASP A 100 18.78 -17.82 -10.54
CA ASP A 100 18.71 -19.29 -10.44
C ASP A 100 19.08 -19.99 -11.77
N GLY A 101 19.10 -19.26 -12.88
CA GLY A 101 19.45 -19.78 -14.21
C GLY A 101 20.95 -20.07 -14.43
N ALA A 102 21.81 -19.75 -13.46
CA ALA A 102 23.26 -19.98 -13.57
C ALA A 102 23.71 -21.39 -13.09
N GLN A 103 22.79 -22.31 -12.83
CA GLN A 103 23.10 -23.75 -12.72
C GLN A 103 22.56 -24.50 -13.94
N SER A 104 23.29 -24.38 -15.04
CA SER A 104 23.18 -25.27 -16.20
C SER A 104 23.56 -26.70 -15.79
N SER A 105 22.61 -27.45 -15.26
CA SER A 105 22.66 -28.91 -15.27
C SER A 105 21.90 -29.40 -16.50
N ASP A 106 22.66 -29.86 -17.49
CA ASP A 106 22.17 -30.64 -18.63
C ASP A 106 21.18 -31.68 -18.13
N THR A 107 19.89 -31.45 -18.36
CA THR A 107 18.86 -32.46 -18.13
C THR A 107 18.75 -33.27 -19.42
N PRO A 108 19.19 -34.53 -19.49
CA PRO A 108 19.15 -35.29 -20.74
C PRO A 108 17.70 -35.55 -21.14
N ASN A 109 17.39 -35.26 -22.40
CA ASN A 109 16.07 -35.55 -22.98
C ASN A 109 15.82 -37.09 -22.96
N PRO A 110 14.79 -37.58 -22.26
CA PRO A 110 14.53 -39.02 -22.13
C PRO A 110 13.88 -39.66 -23.37
N TYR A 111 13.70 -38.91 -24.46
CA TYR A 111 13.06 -39.38 -25.71
C TYR A 111 14.02 -39.43 -26.91
N ARG A 112 15.33 -39.62 -26.69
CA ARG A 112 16.26 -39.97 -27.77
C ARG A 112 16.54 -41.47 -27.80
#